data_AF-B1YJU1-F1
#
_entry.id   AF-B1YJU1-F1
#
_cell.length_a   1.000
_cell.length_b   1.000
_cell.length_c   1.000
_cell.angle_alpha   90.00
_cell.angle_beta   90.00
_cell.angle_gamma   90.00
#
_symmetry.space_group_name_H-M   'P 1'
#
loop_
_entity.id
_entity.type
_entity.pdbx_description
1 polymer ?
#
loop_
_entity_poly.entity_id
_entity_poly.type
_entity_poly.pdbx_seq_one_letter_code
_entity_poly.pdbx_strand_id
1 'polypeptide(L)'
;MPNKQAGFSLIEVLVSITILSIISVSLISIFSQSLAASRDSTKLTFANYLAKNAASYIEREAVEAESGPFVFNDLKTKAQQATYQNGAFVMPTPNTPSCGVSAICDSIFNDAEINNLPFDVKFSVTPRKINGQTDPNLLDLYVYVYPDGQSEPITSLKGSITNATLNQSFPSTK
;
A
#
# COMPACT_ATOMS: atom_id res chain seq x y z
N MET A 1 45.06 28.54 -49.85
CA MET A 1 44.98 27.08 -50.02
C MET A 1 43.60 26.64 -49.53
N PRO A 2 42.74 26.08 -50.39
CA PRO A 2 41.42 25.62 -49.95
C PRO A 2 41.57 24.26 -49.25
N ASN A 3 41.03 24.13 -48.04
CA ASN A 3 40.94 22.85 -47.33
C ASN A 3 40.03 21.90 -48.13
N LYS A 4 40.59 20.80 -48.65
CA LYS A 4 39.80 19.71 -49.23
C LYS A 4 38.97 19.08 -48.11
N GLN A 5 37.66 19.33 -48.10
CA GLN A 5 36.72 18.61 -47.26
C GLN A 5 36.55 17.19 -47.85
N ALA A 6 37.17 16.19 -47.24
CA ALA A 6 36.92 14.80 -47.57
C ALA A 6 35.57 14.40 -46.94
N GLY A 7 34.56 14.16 -47.77
CA GLY A 7 33.27 13.62 -47.33
C GLY A 7 33.39 12.14 -46.95
N PHE A 8 32.47 11.66 -46.11
CA PHE A 8 32.40 10.25 -45.73
C PHE A 8 32.07 9.36 -46.93
N SER A 9 32.68 8.18 -46.99
CA SER A 9 32.33 7.16 -47.98
C SER A 9 30.96 6.54 -47.66
N LEU A 10 30.22 6.15 -48.69
CA LEU A 10 28.91 5.51 -48.53
C LEU A 10 28.97 4.25 -47.65
N ILE A 11 30.05 3.47 -47.76
CA ILE A 11 30.26 2.28 -46.93
C ILE A 11 30.52 2.63 -45.46
N GLU A 12 31.20 3.74 -45.20
CA GLU A 12 31.53 4.19 -43.85
C GLU A 12 30.29 4.67 -43.13
N VAL A 13 29.40 5.37 -43.83
CA VAL A 13 28.08 5.76 -43.32
C VAL A 13 27.22 4.52 -43.05
N LEU A 14 27.23 3.55 -43.96
CA LEU A 14 26.44 2.33 -43.82
C LEU A 14 26.91 1.48 -42.63
N VAL A 15 28.21 1.28 -42.47
CA VAL A 15 28.80 0.60 -41.30
C VAL A 15 28.52 1.36 -40.00
N SER A 16 28.57 2.69 -40.02
CA SER A 16 28.24 3.50 -38.83
C SER A 16 26.78 3.32 -38.40
N ILE A 17 25.85 3.30 -39.36
CA ILE A 17 24.41 3.11 -39.10
C ILE A 17 24.14 1.69 -38.61
N THR A 18 24.79 0.65 -39.16
CA THR A 18 24.59 -0.73 -38.70
C THR A 18 25.08 -0.93 -37.27
N ILE A 19 26.27 -0.41 -36.93
CA ILE A 19 26.78 -0.44 -35.56
C ILE A 19 25.83 0.31 -34.61
N LEU A 20 25.39 1.51 -34.98
CA LEU A 20 24.43 2.29 -34.19
C LEU A 20 23.11 1.54 -34.00
N SER A 21 22.62 0.86 -35.04
CA SER A 21 21.39 0.07 -34.98
C SER A 21 21.50 -1.08 -33.99
N ILE A 22 22.62 -1.81 -33.99
CA ILE A 22 22.85 -2.92 -33.06
C ILE A 22 22.83 -2.41 -31.62
N ILE A 23 23.57 -1.32 -31.35
CA ILE A 23 23.63 -0.71 -30.02
C ILE A 23 22.25 -0.19 -29.58
N SER A 24 21.52 0.47 -30.48
CA SER A 24 20.21 1.05 -30.17
C SER A 24 19.19 0.00 -29.77
N VAL A 25 19.16 -1.15 -30.45
CA VAL A 25 18.25 -2.26 -30.11
C VAL A 25 18.54 -2.77 -28.70
N SER A 26 19.82 -2.93 -28.34
CA SER A 26 20.21 -3.34 -26.99
C SER A 26 19.80 -2.30 -25.93
N LEU A 27 19.98 -1.00 -26.21
CA LEU A 27 19.60 0.07 -25.29
C LEU A 27 18.09 0.19 -25.08
N ILE A 28 17.28 -0.05 -26.12
CA ILE A 28 15.81 -0.04 -26.01
C ILE A 28 15.34 -1.09 -25.01
N SER A 29 15.92 -2.30 -25.04
CA SER A 29 15.56 -3.36 -24.10
C SER A 29 15.84 -2.96 -22.65
N ILE A 30 17.02 -2.39 -22.40
CA ILE A 30 17.41 -1.91 -21.05
C ILE A 30 16.46 -0.80 -20.60
N PHE A 31 16.20 0.18 -21.47
CA PHE A 31 15.30 1.29 -21.17
C PHE A 31 13.88 0.79 -20.84
N SER A 32 13.36 -0.16 -21.62
CA SER A 32 12.04 -0.74 -21.37
C SER A 32 11.97 -1.43 -20.00
N GLN A 33 13.00 -2.17 -19.62
CA GLN A 33 13.08 -2.82 -18.31
C GLN A 33 13.15 -1.79 -17.17
N SER A 34 14.00 -0.77 -17.31
CA SER A 34 14.11 0.30 -16.32
C SER A 34 12.82 1.10 -16.18
N LEU A 35 12.11 1.35 -17.28
CA LEU A 35 10.81 2.03 -17.25
C LEU A 35 9.74 1.17 -16.56
N ALA A 36 9.68 -0.12 -16.85
CA ALA A 36 8.76 -1.05 -16.18
C ALA A 36 9.03 -1.08 -14.66
N ALA A 37 10.30 -1.27 -14.26
CA ALA A 37 10.69 -1.27 -12.85
C ALA A 37 10.37 0.07 -12.15
N SER A 38 10.53 1.20 -12.84
CA SER A 38 10.18 2.52 -12.30
C SER A 38 8.68 2.68 -12.09
N ARG A 39 7.86 2.18 -13.03
CA ARG A 39 6.40 2.18 -12.90
C ARG A 39 5.94 1.31 -11.73
N ASP A 40 6.50 0.12 -11.57
CA ASP A 40 6.15 -0.79 -10.48
C ASP A 40 6.57 -0.22 -9.13
N SER A 41 7.76 0.39 -9.05
CA SER A 41 8.22 1.11 -7.86
C SER A 41 7.27 2.25 -7.49
N THR A 42 6.84 3.04 -8.49
CA THR A 42 5.89 4.15 -8.28
C THR A 42 4.54 3.65 -7.77
N LYS A 43 4.01 2.56 -8.35
CA LYS A 43 2.77 1.93 -7.90
C LYS A 43 2.89 1.45 -6.45
N LEU A 44 3.99 0.79 -6.11
CA LEU A 44 4.25 0.32 -4.74
C LEU A 44 4.35 1.50 -3.76
N THR A 45 4.99 2.59 -4.15
CA THR A 45 5.04 3.82 -3.35
C THR A 45 3.63 4.35 -3.07
N PHE A 46 2.78 4.50 -4.08
CA PHE A 46 1.40 4.96 -3.90
C PHE A 46 0.58 4.01 -3.04
N ALA A 47 0.70 2.71 -3.26
CA ALA A 47 0.03 1.70 -2.44
C ALA A 47 0.45 1.79 -0.97
N ASN A 48 1.73 2.02 -0.68
CA ASN A 48 2.21 2.22 0.69
C ASN A 48 1.67 3.52 1.32
N TYR A 49 1.51 4.59 0.55
CA TYR A 49 0.86 5.82 1.03
C TYR A 49 -0.61 5.57 1.36
N LEU A 50 -1.36 4.90 0.48
CA LEU A 50 -2.76 4.53 0.73
C LEU A 50 -2.90 3.65 1.97
N ALA A 51 -2.05 2.62 2.12
CA ALA A 51 -2.08 1.74 3.28
C ALA A 51 -1.85 2.51 4.61
N LYS A 52 -0.88 3.44 4.62
CA LYS A 52 -0.60 4.29 5.78
C LYS A 52 -1.74 5.26 6.08
N ASN A 53 -2.31 5.90 5.07
CA ASN A 53 -3.43 6.82 5.22
C ASN A 53 -4.67 6.08 5.75
N ALA A 54 -4.97 4.90 5.20
CA ALA A 54 -6.06 4.04 5.67
C ALA A 54 -5.85 3.59 7.11
N ALA A 55 -4.65 3.10 7.47
CA ALA A 55 -4.37 2.71 8.84
C ALA A 55 -4.50 3.88 9.81
N SER A 56 -3.93 5.05 9.48
CA SER A 56 -4.04 6.25 10.31
C SER A 56 -5.48 6.74 10.43
N TYR A 57 -6.28 6.66 9.37
CA TYR A 57 -7.70 7.01 9.41
C TYR A 57 -8.47 6.07 10.35
N ILE A 58 -8.28 4.75 10.21
CA ILE A 58 -8.93 3.76 11.07
C ILE A 58 -8.51 3.94 12.54
N GLU A 59 -7.21 4.13 12.80
CA GLU A 59 -6.69 4.35 14.16
C GLU A 59 -7.29 5.59 14.81
N ARG A 60 -7.41 6.70 14.06
CA ARG A 60 -8.04 7.93 14.54
C ARG A 60 -9.53 7.74 14.82
N GLU A 61 -10.27 7.20 13.85
CA GLU A 61 -11.73 7.00 14.00
C GLU A 61 -12.05 6.03 15.13
N ALA A 62 -11.20 5.03 15.38
CA ALA A 62 -11.40 4.10 16.49
C ALA A 62 -11.33 4.78 17.86
N VAL A 63 -10.58 5.89 17.99
CA VAL A 63 -10.42 6.63 19.24
C VAL A 63 -11.42 7.79 19.34
N GLU A 64 -11.66 8.50 18.24
CA GLU A 64 -12.37 9.78 18.24
C GLU A 64 -13.83 9.67 17.80
N ALA A 65 -14.20 8.69 16.98
CA ALA A 65 -15.54 8.60 16.43
C ALA A 65 -16.51 7.92 17.41
N GLU A 66 -17.67 8.54 17.61
CA GLU A 66 -18.78 7.98 18.41
C GLU A 66 -19.67 7.04 17.59
N SER A 67 -19.64 7.16 16.26
CA SER A 67 -20.43 6.36 15.33
C SER A 67 -19.68 6.16 14.01
N GLY A 68 -19.88 5.03 13.34
CA GLY A 68 -19.29 4.75 12.03
C GLY A 68 -18.62 3.37 11.97
N PRO A 69 -18.11 2.97 10.79
CA PRO A 69 -17.63 1.60 10.54
C PRO A 69 -16.34 1.23 11.29
N PHE A 70 -15.67 2.21 11.90
CA PHE A 70 -14.35 2.08 12.54
C PHE A 70 -14.35 2.39 14.04
N VAL A 71 -15.50 2.59 14.67
CA VAL A 71 -15.58 2.75 16.12
C VAL A 71 -14.98 1.51 16.80
N PHE A 72 -14.18 1.69 17.87
CA PHE A 72 -13.43 0.59 18.48
C PHE A 72 -14.29 -0.64 18.81
N ASN A 73 -15.50 -0.43 19.33
CA ASN A 73 -16.40 -1.53 19.71
C ASN A 73 -16.87 -2.36 18.50
N ASP A 74 -17.11 -1.70 17.36
CA ASP A 74 -17.48 -2.39 16.12
C ASP A 74 -16.29 -3.16 15.54
N LEU A 75 -15.10 -2.56 15.58
CA LEU A 75 -13.85 -3.24 15.20
C LEU A 75 -13.55 -4.44 16.10
N LYS A 76 -13.77 -4.31 17.40
CA LYS A 76 -13.63 -5.41 18.36
C LYS A 76 -14.59 -6.56 18.05
N THR A 77 -15.83 -6.24 17.71
CA THR A 77 -16.84 -7.24 17.31
C THR A 77 -16.43 -7.95 16.02
N LYS A 78 -15.92 -7.21 15.02
CA LYS A 78 -15.35 -7.79 13.80
C LYS A 78 -14.15 -8.68 14.10
N ALA A 79 -13.25 -8.24 14.99
CA ALA A 79 -12.06 -9.00 15.36
C ALA A 79 -12.40 -10.35 16.02
N GLN A 80 -13.54 -10.45 16.72
CA GLN A 80 -13.99 -11.73 17.30
C GLN A 80 -14.33 -12.80 16.25
N GLN A 81 -14.50 -12.43 14.99
CA GLN A 81 -14.70 -13.37 13.88
C GLN A 81 -13.40 -14.09 13.48
N ALA A 82 -12.24 -13.64 13.98
CA ALA A 82 -10.96 -14.27 13.70
C ALA A 82 -10.82 -15.61 14.44
N THR A 83 -10.54 -16.67 13.70
CA THR A 83 -10.32 -18.01 14.26
C THR A 83 -8.91 -18.13 14.82
N TYR A 84 -8.74 -18.65 16.03
CA TYR A 84 -7.42 -18.93 16.61
C TYR A 84 -6.96 -20.35 16.28
N GLN A 85 -5.88 -20.50 15.50
CA GLN A 85 -5.30 -21.78 15.10
C GLN A 85 -3.77 -21.74 15.19
N ASN A 86 -3.16 -22.85 15.61
CA ASN A 86 -1.70 -23.01 15.67
C ASN A 86 -0.94 -21.87 16.40
N GLY A 87 -1.55 -21.29 17.44
CA GLY A 87 -0.91 -20.23 18.23
C GLY A 87 -1.07 -18.81 17.67
N ALA A 88 -1.81 -18.62 16.58
CA ALA A 88 -2.09 -17.30 16.00
C ALA A 88 -3.55 -17.14 15.59
N PHE A 89 -4.02 -15.90 15.46
CA PHE A 89 -5.30 -15.64 14.79
C PHE A 89 -5.12 -15.74 13.28
N VAL A 90 -5.96 -16.55 12.65
CA VAL A 90 -6.13 -16.56 11.20
C VAL A 90 -6.84 -15.27 10.81
N MET A 91 -6.21 -14.50 9.93
CA MET A 91 -6.76 -13.21 9.49
C MET A 91 -8.09 -13.44 8.75
N PRO A 92 -9.19 -12.80 9.19
CA PRO A 92 -10.43 -12.80 8.42
C PRO A 92 -10.21 -12.25 7.02
N THR A 93 -11.02 -12.70 6.06
CA THR A 93 -11.00 -12.17 4.69
C THR A 93 -11.10 -10.65 4.72
N PRO A 94 -10.14 -9.92 4.12
CA PRO A 94 -10.17 -8.46 4.08
C PRO A 94 -11.45 -7.97 3.41
N ASN A 95 -12.07 -6.95 3.98
CA ASN A 95 -13.28 -6.34 3.44
C ASN A 95 -13.09 -4.85 3.16
N THR A 96 -13.92 -4.34 2.25
CA THR A 96 -14.11 -2.91 2.06
C THR A 96 -15.16 -2.41 3.07
N PRO A 97 -14.89 -1.30 3.77
CA PRO A 97 -15.83 -0.69 4.72
C PRO A 97 -16.99 -0.01 3.99
N SER A 98 -18.17 -0.01 4.63
CA SER A 98 -19.25 0.89 4.22
C SER A 98 -18.99 2.28 4.81
N CYS A 99 -18.63 3.24 3.95
CA CYS A 99 -18.22 4.58 4.34
C CYS A 99 -19.37 5.57 4.58
N GLY A 100 -20.61 5.17 4.26
CA GLY A 100 -21.80 6.00 4.46
C GLY A 100 -21.71 7.31 3.67
N VAL A 101 -21.61 8.44 4.38
CA VAL A 101 -21.50 9.79 3.78
C VAL A 101 -20.10 10.41 3.95
N SER A 102 -19.13 9.65 4.47
CA SER A 102 -17.77 10.16 4.69
C SER A 102 -16.97 10.16 3.39
N ALA A 103 -16.87 11.33 2.75
CA ALA A 103 -16.07 11.51 1.54
C ALA A 103 -14.59 11.13 1.74
N ILE A 104 -14.06 11.32 2.96
CA ILE A 104 -12.67 10.92 3.28
C ILE A 104 -12.56 9.40 3.28
N CYS A 105 -13.49 8.69 3.92
CA CYS A 105 -13.51 7.24 3.92
C CYS A 105 -13.67 6.71 2.47
N ASP A 106 -14.60 7.26 1.69
CA ASP A 106 -14.80 6.84 0.31
C ASP A 106 -13.52 7.02 -0.53
N SER A 107 -12.85 8.18 -0.42
CA SER A 107 -11.59 8.44 -1.14
C SER A 107 -10.44 7.51 -0.77
N ILE A 108 -10.49 6.87 0.41
CA ILE A 108 -9.46 5.96 0.90
C ILE A 108 -9.79 4.51 0.53
N PHE A 109 -11.07 4.12 0.55
CA PHE A 109 -11.48 2.71 0.48
C PHE A 109 -12.29 2.33 -0.76
N ASN A 110 -13.16 3.21 -1.26
CA ASN A 110 -14.10 2.90 -2.34
C ASN A 110 -13.68 3.51 -3.68
N ASP A 111 -13.09 4.72 -3.65
CA ASP A 111 -12.65 5.48 -4.83
C ASP A 111 -11.15 5.83 -4.72
N ALA A 112 -10.34 4.88 -4.27
CA ALA A 112 -8.91 5.11 -4.04
C ALA A 112 -8.14 5.25 -5.36
N GLU A 113 -7.88 6.49 -5.78
CA GLU A 113 -7.16 6.81 -7.00
C GLU A 113 -5.99 7.78 -6.72
N ILE A 114 -4.80 7.43 -7.21
CA ILE A 114 -3.64 8.34 -7.20
C ILE A 114 -3.07 8.41 -8.61
N ASN A 115 -3.04 9.61 -9.20
CA ASN A 115 -2.54 9.85 -10.56
C ASN A 115 -3.20 8.95 -11.63
N ASN A 116 -4.53 8.81 -11.60
CA ASN A 116 -5.27 7.96 -12.53
C ASN A 116 -4.93 6.47 -12.48
N LEU A 117 -4.35 6.03 -11.36
CA LEU A 117 -4.18 4.63 -11.05
C LEU A 117 -5.18 4.26 -9.94
N PRO A 118 -6.20 3.45 -10.25
CA PRO A 118 -7.14 2.95 -9.26
C PRO A 118 -6.51 1.83 -8.41
N PHE A 119 -6.87 1.83 -7.13
CA PHE A 119 -6.52 0.82 -6.15
C PHE A 119 -7.76 0.40 -5.38
N ASP A 120 -7.76 -0.84 -4.89
CA ASP A 120 -8.77 -1.36 -3.99
C ASP A 120 -8.14 -1.55 -2.61
N VAL A 121 -8.67 -0.87 -1.60
CA VAL A 121 -8.11 -0.86 -0.23
C VAL A 121 -9.04 -1.61 0.69
N LYS A 122 -8.52 -2.66 1.32
CA LYS A 122 -9.27 -3.52 2.23
C LYS A 122 -8.61 -3.56 3.58
N PHE A 123 -9.38 -3.84 4.61
CA PHE A 123 -8.83 -4.03 5.94
C PHE A 123 -9.35 -5.31 6.60
N SER A 124 -8.60 -5.76 7.58
CA SER A 124 -8.97 -6.87 8.47
C SER A 124 -8.45 -6.55 9.87
N VAL A 125 -9.13 -7.06 10.88
CA VAL A 125 -8.78 -6.84 12.28
C VAL A 125 -8.77 -8.17 13.03
N THR A 126 -7.83 -8.33 13.94
CA THR A 126 -7.76 -9.51 14.82
C THR A 126 -7.55 -9.09 16.28
N PRO A 127 -7.98 -9.88 17.26
CA PRO A 127 -7.71 -9.58 18.66
C PRO A 127 -6.22 -9.68 18.92
N ARG A 128 -5.68 -8.82 19.79
CA ARG A 128 -4.27 -8.89 20.19
C ARG A 128 -4.13 -9.76 21.44
N LYS A 129 -3.16 -10.67 21.45
CA LYS A 129 -2.80 -11.44 22.65
C LYS A 129 -1.50 -10.94 23.27
N ILE A 130 -1.51 -10.73 24.58
CA ILE A 130 -0.33 -10.44 25.40
C ILE A 130 -0.24 -11.55 26.44
N ASN A 131 0.91 -12.24 26.51
CA ASN A 131 1.13 -13.37 27.42
C ASN A 131 0.04 -14.46 27.32
N GLY A 132 -0.48 -14.71 26.11
CA GLY A 132 -1.51 -15.73 25.85
C GLY A 132 -2.95 -15.32 26.17
N GLN A 133 -3.15 -14.17 26.83
CA GLN A 133 -4.46 -13.60 27.13
C GLN A 133 -4.85 -12.58 26.05
N THR A 134 -6.11 -12.58 25.63
CA THR A 134 -6.63 -11.56 24.69
C THR A 134 -6.78 -10.24 25.43
N ASP A 135 -6.12 -9.19 24.94
CA ASP A 135 -6.25 -7.85 25.50
C ASP A 135 -7.58 -7.22 25.02
N PRO A 136 -8.46 -6.77 25.94
CA PRO A 136 -9.76 -6.23 25.56
C PRO A 136 -9.70 -4.83 24.93
N ASN A 137 -8.55 -4.15 25.02
CA ASN A 137 -8.32 -2.77 24.58
C ASN A 137 -7.35 -2.68 23.41
N LEU A 138 -6.81 -3.80 22.91
CA LEU A 138 -5.89 -3.82 21.78
C LEU A 138 -6.37 -4.74 20.67
N LEU A 139 -6.34 -4.21 19.45
CA LEU A 139 -6.59 -4.93 18.21
C LEU A 139 -5.36 -4.83 17.31
N ASP A 140 -5.10 -5.87 16.54
CA ASP A 140 -4.17 -5.83 15.42
C ASP A 140 -4.96 -5.44 14.16
N LEU A 141 -4.50 -4.43 13.44
CA LEU A 141 -5.07 -3.95 12.19
C LEU A 141 -4.19 -4.42 11.03
N TYR A 142 -4.83 -4.87 9.95
CA TYR A 142 -4.18 -5.20 8.69
C TYR A 142 -4.87 -4.42 7.58
N VAL A 143 -4.09 -3.67 6.82
CA VAL A 143 -4.55 -2.98 5.62
C VAL A 143 -3.88 -3.60 4.41
N TYR A 144 -4.65 -3.86 3.37
CA TYR A 144 -4.22 -4.47 2.12
C TYR A 144 -4.58 -3.54 0.98
N VAL A 145 -3.63 -3.31 0.08
CA VAL A 145 -3.88 -2.51 -1.11
C VAL A 145 -3.66 -3.40 -2.33
N TYR A 146 -4.68 -3.45 -3.17
CA TYR A 146 -4.71 -4.22 -4.40
C TYR A 146 -4.65 -3.25 -5.57
N PRO A 147 -3.78 -3.47 -6.57
CA PRO A 147 -3.96 -2.86 -7.86
C PRO A 147 -5.32 -3.30 -8.44
N ASP A 148 -5.97 -2.42 -9.19
CA ASP A 148 -7.26 -2.74 -9.80
C ASP A 148 -7.23 -4.06 -10.59
N GLY A 149 -8.27 -4.87 -10.38
CA GLY A 149 -8.44 -6.19 -10.98
C GLY A 149 -7.51 -7.31 -10.49
N GLN A 150 -6.63 -7.07 -9.51
CA GLN A 150 -5.72 -8.10 -8.98
C GLN A 150 -6.29 -8.77 -7.71
N SER A 151 -6.07 -10.09 -7.60
CA SER A 151 -6.46 -10.89 -6.43
C SER A 151 -5.45 -10.82 -5.29
N GLU A 152 -4.20 -10.46 -5.58
CA GLU A 152 -3.11 -10.38 -4.61
C GLU A 152 -2.79 -8.92 -4.27
N PRO A 153 -2.53 -8.60 -3.00
CA PRO A 153 -2.19 -7.25 -2.60
C PRO A 153 -0.76 -6.91 -3.03
N ILE A 154 -0.54 -5.71 -3.55
CA ILE A 154 0.81 -5.20 -3.85
C ILE A 154 1.56 -4.81 -2.57
N THR A 155 0.83 -4.45 -1.51
CA THR A 155 1.39 -4.19 -0.19
C THR A 155 0.38 -4.52 0.90
N SER A 156 0.91 -4.83 2.09
CA SER A 156 0.12 -4.91 3.32
C SER A 156 0.82 -4.18 4.45
N LEU A 157 0.02 -3.55 5.31
CA LEU A 157 0.49 -2.83 6.49
C LEU A 157 -0.16 -3.42 7.73
N LYS A 158 0.66 -3.81 8.71
CA LYS A 158 0.20 -4.21 10.05
C LYS A 158 0.32 -3.03 11.01
N GLY A 159 -0.78 -2.67 11.66
CA GLY A 159 -0.89 -1.66 12.71
C GLY A 159 -1.50 -2.22 13.99
N SER A 160 -1.74 -1.36 14.98
CA SER A 160 -2.44 -1.74 16.20
C SER A 160 -3.35 -0.62 16.67
N ILE A 161 -4.58 -0.97 17.02
CA ILE A 161 -5.61 -0.03 17.48
C ILE A 161 -5.78 -0.20 18.97
N THR A 162 -5.85 0.92 19.69
CA THR A 162 -6.04 0.95 21.15
C THR A 162 -7.32 1.68 21.51
N ASN A 163 -8.08 1.14 22.46
CA ASN A 163 -9.25 1.81 23.06
C ASN A 163 -8.85 2.83 24.15
N ALA A 164 -7.57 2.92 24.49
CA ALA A 164 -7.15 3.79 25.58
C ALA A 164 -7.22 5.25 25.15
N THR A 165 -8.24 5.97 25.63
CA THR A 165 -8.03 7.38 26.00
C THR A 165 -6.82 7.38 26.94
N LEU A 166 -5.75 8.11 26.62
CA LEU A 166 -4.54 8.22 27.43
C LEU A 166 -4.85 8.91 28.78
N ASN A 167 -5.58 8.24 29.69
CA ASN A 167 -5.91 8.67 31.04
C ASN A 167 -5.22 7.80 32.11
N GLN A 168 -4.30 6.92 31.72
CA GLN A 168 -3.42 6.29 32.69
C GLN A 168 -2.31 7.27 33.05
N SER A 169 -2.35 7.80 34.27
CA SER A 169 -1.26 8.64 34.79
C SER A 169 0.04 7.84 34.68
N PHE A 170 1.06 8.42 34.06
CA PHE A 170 2.38 7.80 34.00
C PHE A 170 2.82 7.42 35.42
N PRO A 171 3.33 6.20 35.65
CA PRO A 171 3.82 5.81 36.97
C PRO A 171 4.97 6.75 37.35
N SER A 172 4.77 7.57 38.39
CA SER A 172 5.86 8.35 38.95
C SER A 172 6.82 7.40 39.67
N THR A 173 8.08 7.37 39.23
CA THR A 173 9.16 6.75 39.98
C THR A 173 9.29 7.46 41.33
N LYS A 174 9.17 6.71 42.44
CA LYS A 174 9.60 7.14 43.77
C LYS A 174 11.10 6.91 43.93
#